data_AF-A0A382CVS8-F1
#
_entry.id   AF-A0A382CVS8-F1
#
_cell.length_a   1.000
_cell.length_b   1.000
_cell.length_c   1.000
_cell.angle_alpha   90.00
_cell.angle_beta   90.00
_cell.angle_gamma   90.00
#
_symmetry.space_group_name_H-M   'P 1'
#
loop_
_entity.id
_entity.type
_entity.pdbx_description
1 polymer ?
#
loop_
_entity_poly.entity_id
_entity_poly.type
_entity_poly.pdbx_seq_one_letter_code
_entity_poly.pdbx_strand_id
1 'polypeptide(L)' 'MATSITERINFSKINEVIDFPNLIDIQSRSYIDFLQMGVDKAKRKDGGLQAVFKDVFPIESYDGSIVLDFYSYDIK' A
#
# COMPACT_ATOMS: atom_id res chain seq x y z
N MET A 1 25.24 31.67 -5.32
CA MET A 1 24.65 32.40 -4.17
C MET A 1 25.02 31.63 -2.93
N ALA A 2 25.74 32.26 -2.00
CA ALA A 2 26.24 31.59 -0.79
C ALA A 2 25.11 31.49 0.23
N THR A 3 24.66 30.27 0.53
CA THR A 3 23.65 30.01 1.56
C THR A 3 24.30 30.25 2.93
N SER A 4 23.97 31.35 3.58
CA SER A 4 24.34 31.57 4.99
C SER A 4 23.62 30.53 5.84
N ILE A 5 24.37 29.60 6.42
CA ILE A 5 23.85 28.55 7.30
C ILE A 5 23.50 29.24 8.63
N THR A 6 22.22 29.39 8.93
CA THR A 6 21.77 29.94 10.22
C THR A 6 21.89 28.85 11.29
N GLU A 7 22.66 29.12 12.33
CA GLU A 7 22.85 28.18 13.44
C GLU A 7 21.56 28.06 14.28
N ARG A 8 21.06 26.83 14.45
CA ARG A 8 19.86 26.54 15.26
C ARG A 8 20.29 26.17 16.68
N ILE A 9 19.88 26.96 17.66
CA ILE A 9 20.12 26.68 19.08
C ILE A 9 18.90 25.94 19.65
N ASN A 10 19.12 24.78 20.27
CA ASN A 10 18.11 23.98 20.96
C ASN A 10 18.28 24.11 22.49
N PHE A 11 17.22 24.51 23.21
CA PHE A 11 17.23 24.68 24.67
C PHE A 11 16.57 23.51 25.43
N SER A 12 16.33 22.40 24.76
CA SER A 12 15.67 21.23 25.34
C SER A 12 16.49 20.66 26.50
N LYS A 13 15.80 20.39 27.62
CA LYS A 13 16.39 19.80 28.84
C LYS A 13 16.19 18.30 28.94
N ILE A 14 15.29 17.76 28.11
CA ILE A 14 14.94 16.34 28.05
C ILE A 14 15.61 15.76 26.81
N ASN A 15 16.26 14.61 26.98
CA ASN A 15 16.86 13.90 25.86
C ASN A 15 15.78 13.19 25.04
N GLU A 16 15.80 13.36 23.73
CA GLU A 16 15.03 12.50 22.82
C GLU A 16 15.58 11.07 22.93
N VAL A 17 14.72 10.14 23.35
CA VAL A 17 15.07 8.72 23.53
C VAL A 17 14.74 7.88 22.29
N ILE A 18 13.97 8.46 21.37
CA ILE A 18 13.58 7.87 20.08
C ILE A 18 13.49 8.97 19.03
N ASP A 19 13.82 8.64 17.79
CA ASP A 19 13.64 9.53 16.66
C ASP A 19 12.16 9.59 16.24
N PHE A 20 11.82 10.67 15.53
CA PHE A 20 10.51 10.75 14.89
C PHE A 20 10.33 9.60 13.89
N PRO A 21 9.19 8.90 13.92
CA PRO A 21 8.91 7.88 12.92
C PRO A 21 8.74 8.53 11.55
N ASN A 22 8.80 7.71 10.51
CA ASN A 22 8.40 8.16 9.18
C ASN A 22 6.90 8.51 9.20
N LEU A 23 6.60 9.81 9.09
CA LEU A 23 5.25 10.36 9.22
C LEU A 23 4.30 9.92 8.10
N ILE A 24 4.83 9.40 6.99
CA ILE A 24 4.03 8.86 5.87
C ILE A 24 4.00 7.32 5.83
N ASP A 25 4.62 6.64 6.80
CA ASP A 25 4.74 5.18 6.81
C ASP A 25 3.39 4.48 6.72
N ILE A 26 2.40 4.95 7.49
CA ILE A 26 1.05 4.39 7.51
C ILE A 26 0.42 4.44 6.10
N GLN A 27 0.61 5.55 5.40
CA GLN A 27 0.00 5.74 4.08
C GLN A 27 0.69 4.88 3.03
N SER A 28 2.02 4.83 3.05
CA SER A 28 2.80 3.97 2.16
C SER A 28 2.49 2.50 2.39
N ARG A 29 2.44 2.05 3.65
CA ARG A 29 2.15 0.66 4.01
C ARG A 29 0.73 0.26 3.63
N SER A 30 -0.26 1.10 3.90
CA SER A 30 -1.65 0.84 3.50
C SER A 30 -1.76 0.56 2.00
N TYR A 31 -1.06 1.36 1.17
CA TYR A 31 -1.06 1.17 -0.28
C TYR A 31 -0.36 -0.12 -0.71
N ILE A 32 0.81 -0.41 -0.13
CA ILE A 32 1.57 -1.66 -0.39
C ILE A 32 0.73 -2.88 0.01
N ASP A 33 0.08 -2.83 1.16
CA ASP A 33 -0.74 -3.92 1.69
C ASP A 33 -2.01 -4.12 0.85
N PHE A 34 -2.69 -3.04 0.46
CA PHE A 34 -3.87 -3.10 -0.40
C PHE A 34 -3.56 -3.75 -1.75
N LEU A 35 -2.43 -3.40 -2.36
CA LEU A 35 -2.00 -3.93 -3.65
C LEU A 35 -1.25 -5.26 -3.55
N GLN A 36 -0.81 -5.64 -2.35
CA GLN A 36 0.08 -6.78 -2.09
C GLN A 36 1.34 -6.72 -2.95
N MET A 37 1.98 -5.53 -3.00
CA MET A 37 3.19 -5.31 -3.80
C MET A 37 4.32 -6.25 -3.36
N GLY A 38 5.02 -6.84 -4.32
CA GLY A 38 6.11 -7.79 -4.06
C GLY A 38 5.66 -9.19 -3.60
N VAL A 39 4.35 -9.43 -3.47
CA VAL A 39 3.80 -10.78 -3.19
C VAL A 39 3.50 -11.49 -4.50
N ASP A 40 4.00 -12.72 -4.62
CA ASP A 40 3.69 -13.60 -5.76
C ASP A 40 2.18 -13.79 -5.92
N LYS A 41 1.70 -13.79 -7.17
CA LYS A 41 0.27 -13.86 -7.50
C LYS A 41 -0.44 -15.03 -6.82
N ALA A 42 0.21 -16.19 -6.71
CA ALA A 42 -0.38 -17.38 -6.11
C ALA A 42 -0.39 -17.36 -4.56
N LYS A 43 0.38 -16.45 -3.94
CA LYS A 43 0.51 -16.32 -2.48
C LYS A 43 -0.25 -15.12 -1.91
N ARG A 44 -0.96 -14.37 -2.75
CA ARG A 44 -1.76 -13.23 -2.31
C ARG A 44 -2.91 -13.69 -1.42
N LYS A 45 -3.10 -12.96 -0.33
CA LYS A 45 -4.19 -13.18 0.62
C LYS A 45 -5.50 -12.62 0.07
N ASP A 46 -6.61 -13.09 0.60
CA ASP A 46 -7.95 -12.58 0.26
C ASP A 46 -8.22 -11.25 0.99
N GLY A 47 -7.49 -10.22 0.57
CA GLY A 47 -7.54 -8.87 1.13
C GLY A 47 -7.13 -7.82 0.10
N GLY A 48 -7.49 -6.57 0.36
CA GLY A 48 -7.19 -5.45 -0.54
C GLY A 48 -7.77 -5.66 -1.94
N LEU A 49 -6.97 -5.39 -2.97
CA LEU A 49 -7.40 -5.50 -4.36
C LEU A 49 -7.77 -6.93 -4.76
N GLN A 50 -7.10 -7.95 -4.21
CA GLN A 50 -7.43 -9.37 -4.45
C GLN A 50 -8.86 -9.70 -3.98
N ALA A 51 -9.26 -9.20 -2.81
CA ALA A 51 -10.59 -9.42 -2.27
C ALA A 51 -11.67 -8.76 -3.14
N VAL A 52 -11.41 -7.54 -3.64
CA VAL A 52 -12.34 -6.85 -4.54
C VAL A 52 -12.59 -7.65 -5.82
N PHE A 53 -11.54 -8.23 -6.41
CA PHE A 53 -11.73 -9.09 -7.58
C PHE A 53 -12.51 -10.36 -7.24
N LYS A 54 -12.23 -11.00 -6.11
CA LYS A 54 -12.98 -12.19 -5.68
C LYS A 54 -14.44 -11.92 -5.30
N ASP A 55 -14.77 -10.68 -4.95
CA ASP A 55 -16.14 -10.26 -4.62
C ASP A 55 -16.98 -9.99 -5.87
N VAL A 56 -16.36 -9.46 -6.92
CA VAL A 56 -17.03 -9.12 -8.18
C VAL A 56 -17.11 -10.29 -9.16
N PHE A 57 -16.13 -11.20 -9.12
CA PHE A 57 -16.08 -12.37 -10.00
C PHE A 57 -16.61 -13.64 -9.31
N PRO A 58 -17.19 -14.58 -10.07
CA PRO A 58 -17.34 -14.58 -11.53
C PRO A 58 -18.46 -13.67 -12.04
N ILE A 59 -18.36 -13.24 -13.29
CA ILE A 59 -19.40 -12.47 -13.99
C ILE A 59 -20.05 -13.38 -15.04
N GLU A 60 -21.37 -13.55 -14.95
CA GLU A 60 -22.15 -14.41 -15.85
C GLU A 60 -22.98 -13.57 -16.84
N SER A 61 -23.15 -14.06 -18.07
CA SER A 61 -24.08 -13.47 -19.03
C SER A 61 -25.53 -13.70 -18.60
N TYR A 62 -26.45 -12.84 -19.06
CA TYR A 62 -27.87 -12.92 -18.65
C TYR A 62 -28.54 -14.27 -18.97
N ASP A 63 -28.05 -14.94 -20.02
CA ASP A 63 -28.53 -16.24 -20.51
C ASP A 63 -27.71 -17.42 -19.97
N GLY A 64 -26.71 -17.17 -19.12
CA GLY A 64 -25.84 -18.19 -18.52
C GLY A 64 -24.91 -18.89 -19.51
N SER A 65 -24.79 -18.41 -20.75
CA SER A 65 -23.96 -19.04 -21.78
C SER A 65 -22.46 -18.77 -21.62
N ILE A 66 -22.10 -17.68 -20.93
CA ILE A 66 -20.71 -17.23 -20.78
C ILE A 66 -20.44 -16.88 -19.31
N VAL A 67 -19.28 -17.32 -18.82
CA VAL A 67 -18.74 -16.96 -17.50
C VAL A 67 -17.35 -16.37 -17.69
N LEU A 68 -17.14 -15.18 -17.14
CA LEU A 68 -15.82 -14.57 -17.00
C LEU A 68 -15.34 -14.78 -15.57
N ASP A 69 -14.15 -15.34 -15.42
CA ASP A 69 -13.55 -15.63 -14.11
C ASP A 69 -12.25 -14.85 -13.91
N PHE A 70 -11.90 -14.62 -12.64
CA PHE A 70 -10.70 -13.90 -12.25
C PHE A 70 -9.55 -14.87 -11.96
N TYR A 71 -8.45 -14.73 -12.72
CA TYR A 71 -7.23 -15.52 -12.50
C TYR A 71 -6.20 -14.79 -11.63
N SER A 72 -5.73 -13.61 -12.07
CA SER A 72 -4.75 -12.81 -11.33
C SER A 72 -4.69 -11.37 -11.86
N TYR A 73 -4.14 -10.45 -11.07
CA TYR A 73 -3.81 -9.07 -11.50
C TYR A 73 -2.29 -8.82 -11.47
N ASP A 74 -1.85 -7.81 -12.22
CA ASP A 74 -0.46 -7.35 -12.27
C ASP A 74 -0.42 -5.83 -12.10
N ILE A 75 0.62 -5.31 -11.44
CA ILE A 75 0.79 -3.88 -11.16
C ILE A 75 2.15 -3.46 -11.69
N LYS A 76 2.15 -2.41 -12.52
CA LYS A 76 3.36 -1.83 -13.12
C LYS A 76 3.95 -0.74 -12.24
#